data_AF-A0A2N4YQ33-F1
#
_entry.id   AF-A0A2N4YQ33-F1
#
_cell.length_a   1.000
_cell.length_b   1.000
_cell.length_c   1.000
_cell.angle_alpha   90.00
_cell.angle_beta   90.00
_cell.angle_gamma   90.00
#
_symmetry.space_group_name_H-M   'P 1'
#
loop_
_entity.id
_entity.type
_entity.pdbx_description
1 polymer ?
#
loop_
_entity_poly.entity_id
_entity_poly.type
_entity_poly.pdbx_seq_one_letter_code
_entity_poly.pdbx_strand_id
1 'polypeptide(L)'
;MDLENIFRDVKLSKTEMTVLRFIQNDPEQCIHQGVRAVAEQCYSNPSSLVRLAKKLKFSGWLELVYFIKFNITMPKLDVTNDIDYMSVQPEEALTPLLASLKQQRILIHGSGFSQLIAQYIYNKFLVTGVNASLALWPDYEILEQKNAARFDS
;
A
#
# COMPACT_ATOMS: atom_id res chain seq x y z
N MET A 1 -17.17 8.44 3.44
CA MET A 1 -18.04 7.93 2.35
C MET A 1 -19.34 7.43 2.97
N ASP A 2 -20.50 7.70 2.37
CA ASP A 2 -21.80 7.35 2.97
C ASP A 2 -22.21 5.90 2.61
N LEU A 3 -22.55 5.10 3.61
CA LEU A 3 -23.00 3.70 3.45
C LEU A 3 -24.24 3.60 2.56
N GLU A 4 -25.14 4.58 2.67
CA GLU A 4 -26.35 4.64 1.86
C GLU A 4 -26.02 4.75 0.37
N ASN A 5 -24.94 5.48 0.05
CA ASN A 5 -24.50 5.67 -1.32
C ASN A 5 -23.79 4.45 -1.91
N ILE A 6 -23.19 3.60 -1.09
CA ILE A 6 -22.49 2.37 -1.53
C ILE A 6 -23.49 1.23 -1.77
N PHE A 7 -24.53 1.16 -0.94
CA PHE A 7 -25.52 0.07 -0.98
C PHE A 7 -26.89 0.52 -1.52
N ARG A 8 -26.94 1.55 -2.39
CA ARG A 8 -28.20 2.14 -2.90
C ARG A 8 -29.14 1.13 -3.54
N ASP A 9 -28.60 0.13 -4.24
CA ASP A 9 -29.38 -0.88 -4.96
C ASP A 9 -29.96 -1.97 -4.03
N VAL A 10 -29.63 -1.92 -2.73
CA VAL A 10 -30.10 -2.88 -1.74
C VAL A 10 -31.08 -2.21 -0.80
N LYS A 11 -32.32 -2.73 -0.76
CA LYS A 11 -33.32 -2.28 0.21
C LYS A 11 -32.94 -2.75 1.62
N LEU A 12 -32.39 -1.84 2.42
CA LEU A 12 -31.99 -2.10 3.81
C LEU A 12 -33.11 -1.73 4.79
N SER A 13 -33.33 -2.58 5.79
CA SER A 13 -34.20 -2.27 6.93
C SER A 13 -33.50 -1.29 7.89
N LYS A 14 -34.27 -0.68 8.79
CA LYS A 14 -33.72 0.20 9.83
C LYS A 14 -32.66 -0.51 10.67
N THR A 15 -32.93 -1.75 11.10
CA THR A 15 -31.98 -2.57 11.88
C THR A 15 -30.71 -2.89 11.11
N GLU A 16 -30.82 -3.22 9.82
CA GLU A 16 -29.64 -3.48 8.97
C GLU A 16 -28.79 -2.22 8.83
N MET A 17 -29.41 -1.05 8.66
CA MET A 17 -28.69 0.22 8.63
C MET A 17 -28.02 0.55 9.98
N THR A 18 -28.69 0.27 11.10
CA THR A 18 -28.09 0.42 12.43
C THR A 18 -26.83 -0.44 12.57
N VAL A 19 -26.88 -1.70 12.13
CA VAL A 19 -25.71 -2.59 12.14
C VAL A 19 -24.57 -2.02 11.27
N LEU A 20 -24.86 -1.57 10.06
CA LEU A 20 -23.80 -1.02 9.18
C LEU A 20 -23.16 0.24 9.76
N ARG A 21 -23.96 1.14 10.35
CA ARG A 21 -23.46 2.34 11.03
C ARG A 21 -22.65 1.98 12.28
N PHE A 22 -23.08 0.97 13.04
CA PHE A 22 -22.32 0.45 14.16
C PHE A 22 -20.93 -0.05 13.72
N ILE A 23 -20.87 -0.83 12.64
CA ILE A 23 -19.59 -1.28 12.07
C ILE A 23 -18.75 -0.10 11.59
N GLN A 24 -19.34 0.87 10.89
CA GLN A 24 -18.61 2.03 10.34
C GLN A 24 -17.97 2.89 11.43
N ASN A 25 -18.63 3.03 12.58
CA ASN A 25 -18.13 3.83 13.70
C ASN A 25 -16.84 3.25 14.30
N ASP A 26 -16.79 1.93 14.50
CA ASP A 26 -15.59 1.26 15.02
C ASP A 26 -15.44 -0.17 14.46
N PRO A 27 -14.88 -0.31 13.24
CA PRO A 27 -14.68 -1.62 12.62
C PRO A 27 -13.68 -2.49 13.38
N GLU A 28 -12.71 -1.89 14.09
CA GLU A 28 -11.70 -2.66 14.84
C GLU A 28 -12.34 -3.33 16.05
N GLN A 29 -13.14 -2.59 16.81
CA GLN A 29 -13.90 -3.16 17.92
C GLN A 29 -14.82 -4.29 17.44
N CYS A 30 -15.48 -4.13 16.29
CA CYS A 30 -16.33 -5.17 15.70
C CYS A 30 -15.56 -6.45 15.34
N ILE A 31 -14.29 -6.34 14.91
CA ILE A 31 -13.40 -7.48 14.68
C ILE A 31 -13.05 -8.15 15.99
N HIS A 32 -12.66 -7.37 17.01
CA HIS A 32 -12.22 -7.90 18.31
C HIS A 32 -13.35 -8.60 19.08
N GLN A 33 -14.54 -8.02 19.12
CA GLN A 33 -15.68 -8.55 19.88
C GLN A 33 -16.44 -9.64 19.11
N GLY A 34 -16.36 -9.63 17.78
CA GLY A 34 -17.00 -10.61 16.91
C GLY A 34 -18.53 -10.48 16.81
N VAL A 35 -19.11 -11.28 15.92
CA VAL A 35 -20.51 -11.15 15.48
C VAL A 35 -21.55 -11.30 16.61
N ARG A 36 -21.25 -12.08 17.67
CA ARG A 36 -22.20 -12.30 18.78
C ARG A 36 -22.39 -11.06 19.63
N ALA A 37 -21.29 -10.48 20.09
CA ALA A 37 -21.32 -9.27 20.90
C ALA A 37 -21.91 -8.08 20.11
N VAL A 38 -21.55 -7.94 18.84
CA VAL A 38 -22.11 -6.85 18.00
C VAL A 38 -23.60 -7.05 17.74
N ALA A 39 -24.07 -8.30 17.58
CA ALA A 39 -25.50 -8.57 17.44
C ALA A 39 -26.28 -8.12 18.68
N GLU A 40 -25.80 -8.44 19.88
CA GLU A 40 -26.43 -8.04 21.15
C GLU A 40 -26.52 -6.51 21.28
N GLN A 41 -25.43 -5.80 20.98
CA GLN A 41 -25.38 -4.33 21.01
C GLN A 41 -26.30 -3.67 19.97
N CYS A 42 -26.54 -4.36 18.85
CA CYS A 42 -27.48 -3.92 17.81
C CYS A 42 -28.92 -4.42 18.04
N TYR A 43 -29.24 -4.98 19.22
CA TYR A 43 -30.54 -5.59 19.54
C TYR A 43 -31.00 -6.59 18.47
N SER A 44 -30.05 -7.40 18.00
CA SER A 44 -30.22 -8.34 16.89
C SER A 44 -29.66 -9.72 17.27
N ASN A 45 -29.64 -10.65 16.31
CA ASN A 45 -29.07 -11.97 16.49
C ASN A 45 -27.91 -12.22 15.51
N PRO A 46 -26.94 -13.09 15.86
CA PRO A 46 -25.76 -13.31 15.03
C PRO A 46 -26.10 -13.76 13.60
N SER A 47 -27.15 -14.58 13.44
CA SER A 47 -27.57 -15.05 12.12
C SER A 47 -28.12 -13.92 11.25
N SER A 48 -28.73 -12.88 11.84
CA SER A 48 -29.20 -11.70 11.12
C SER A 48 -28.06 -10.87 10.57
N LEU A 49 -26.98 -10.70 11.33
CA LEU A 49 -25.77 -10.01 10.87
C LEU A 49 -25.09 -10.80 9.74
N VAL A 50 -25.02 -12.14 9.85
CA VAL A 50 -24.49 -12.99 8.77
C VAL A 50 -25.38 -12.95 7.53
N ARG A 51 -26.71 -12.97 7.68
CA ARG A 51 -27.65 -12.79 6.55
C ARG A 51 -27.49 -11.42 5.90
N LEU A 52 -27.27 -10.36 6.68
CA LEU A 52 -26.98 -9.03 6.14
C LEU A 52 -25.71 -9.04 5.29
N ALA A 53 -24.61 -9.63 5.78
CA ALA A 53 -23.38 -9.76 5.00
C ALA A 53 -23.62 -10.52 3.68
N LYS A 54 -24.38 -11.62 3.72
CA LYS A 54 -24.76 -12.39 2.52
C LYS A 54 -25.66 -11.61 1.58
N LYS A 55 -26.61 -10.84 2.11
CA LYS A 55 -27.50 -9.94 1.34
C LYS A 55 -26.69 -8.89 0.58
N LEU A 56 -25.61 -8.39 1.19
CA LEU A 56 -24.63 -7.48 0.59
C LEU A 56 -23.55 -8.19 -0.25
N LYS A 57 -23.73 -9.48 -0.56
CA LYS A 57 -22.85 -10.30 -1.41
C LYS A 57 -21.47 -10.63 -0.84
N PHE A 58 -21.28 -10.51 0.46
CA PHE A 58 -20.09 -11.00 1.16
C PHE A 58 -20.24 -12.49 1.56
N SER A 59 -19.12 -13.18 1.67
CA SER A 59 -19.00 -14.55 2.17
C SER A 59 -19.39 -14.69 3.65
N GLY A 60 -19.33 -13.62 4.44
CA GLY A 60 -19.73 -13.64 5.84
C GLY A 60 -19.45 -12.32 6.57
N TRP A 61 -19.66 -12.36 7.89
CA TRP A 61 -19.52 -11.19 8.79
C TRP A 61 -18.15 -10.50 8.67
N LEU A 62 -17.06 -11.26 8.81
CA LEU A 62 -15.72 -10.66 8.85
C LEU A 62 -15.37 -9.95 7.54
N GLU A 63 -15.74 -10.52 6.39
CA GLU A 63 -15.48 -9.87 5.10
C GLU A 63 -16.23 -8.53 4.97
N LEU A 64 -17.49 -8.46 5.41
CA LEU A 64 -18.23 -7.20 5.46
C LEU A 64 -17.52 -6.17 6.36
N VAL A 65 -17.09 -6.57 7.56
CA VAL A 65 -16.43 -5.66 8.51
C VAL A 65 -15.10 -5.16 7.95
N TYR A 66 -14.29 -6.04 7.36
CA TYR A 66 -13.05 -5.64 6.70
C TYR A 66 -13.28 -4.74 5.49
N PHE A 67 -14.31 -5.01 4.69
CA PHE A 67 -14.68 -4.14 3.58
C PHE A 67 -14.96 -2.72 4.07
N ILE A 68 -15.80 -2.57 5.10
CA ILE A 68 -16.12 -1.28 5.71
C ILE A 68 -14.84 -0.63 6.28
N LYS A 69 -14.03 -1.39 7.02
CA LYS A 69 -12.77 -0.93 7.60
C LYS A 69 -11.85 -0.30 6.54
N PHE A 70 -11.54 -1.03 5.47
CA PHE A 70 -10.51 -0.61 4.50
C PHE A 70 -11.02 0.33 3.40
N ASN A 71 -12.31 0.27 3.04
CA ASN A 71 -12.83 1.01 1.88
C ASN A 71 -13.67 2.24 2.27
N ILE A 72 -14.15 2.31 3.51
CA ILE A 72 -15.10 3.34 3.95
C ILE A 72 -14.57 4.14 5.14
N THR A 73 -14.14 3.44 6.20
CA THR A 73 -13.77 4.08 7.48
C THR A 73 -12.32 4.52 7.49
N MET A 74 -11.38 3.67 7.07
CA MET A 74 -9.99 4.11 6.99
C MET A 74 -9.90 5.25 5.97
N PRO A 75 -9.31 6.40 6.33
CA PRO A 75 -8.90 7.37 5.33
C PRO A 75 -7.99 6.61 4.36
N LYS A 76 -8.28 6.69 3.06
CA LYS A 76 -7.26 6.36 2.08
C LYS A 76 -6.07 7.22 2.47
N LEU A 77 -4.95 6.59 2.83
CA LEU A 77 -3.75 7.30 3.15
C LEU A 77 -3.42 8.12 1.90
N ASP A 78 -3.77 9.40 1.94
CA ASP A 78 -3.50 10.30 0.85
C ASP A 78 -2.04 10.67 0.95
N VAL A 79 -1.20 9.73 0.51
CA VAL A 79 0.25 9.91 0.42
C VAL A 79 0.64 10.98 -0.60
N THR A 80 -0.34 11.60 -1.28
CA THR A 80 -0.09 12.59 -2.33
C THR A 80 -0.21 14.04 -1.85
N ASN A 81 -0.89 14.30 -0.73
CA ASN A 81 -1.32 15.67 -0.42
C ASN A 81 -0.65 16.34 0.81
N ASP A 82 -0.04 15.61 1.75
CA ASP A 82 0.46 16.21 3.01
C ASP A 82 1.93 15.86 3.37
N ILE A 83 2.67 15.19 2.49
CA ILE A 83 4.10 14.93 2.71
C ILE A 83 4.88 15.91 1.84
N ASP A 84 5.75 16.73 2.45
CA ASP A 84 6.76 17.51 1.71
C ASP A 84 7.75 16.54 1.04
N TYR A 85 7.35 16.06 -0.15
CA TYR A 85 8.11 15.12 -0.98
C TYR A 85 9.32 15.77 -1.66
N MET A 86 9.51 17.08 -1.48
CA MET A 86 10.65 17.84 -2.01
C MET A 86 11.69 18.16 -0.93
N SER A 87 11.63 17.49 0.22
CA SER A 87 12.66 17.60 1.25
C SER A 87 13.75 16.53 1.07
N VAL A 88 15.01 16.94 1.15
CA VAL A 88 16.15 16.01 1.20
C VAL A 88 16.36 15.61 2.65
N GLN A 89 16.30 14.31 2.95
CA GLN A 89 16.47 13.79 4.31
C GLN A 89 17.49 12.65 4.32
N PRO A 90 18.57 12.73 5.12
CA PRO A 90 19.00 13.89 5.90
C PRO A 90 19.62 15.01 5.02
N GLU A 91 19.38 16.27 5.34
CA GLU A 91 19.87 17.43 4.56
C GLU A 91 21.41 17.49 4.54
N GLU A 92 22.05 17.12 5.64
CA GLU A 92 23.50 17.09 5.80
C GLU A 92 24.20 16.09 4.86
N ALA A 93 23.49 15.09 4.34
CA ALA A 93 24.06 14.11 3.40
C ALA A 93 24.20 14.65 1.97
N LEU A 94 23.52 15.75 1.62
CA LEU A 94 23.52 16.28 0.27
C LEU A 94 24.90 16.77 -0.17
N THR A 95 25.57 17.55 0.67
CA THR A 95 26.88 18.14 0.32
C THR A 95 27.96 17.07 0.14
N PRO A 96 28.14 16.09 1.05
CA PRO A 96 29.05 14.98 0.86
C PRO A 96 28.74 14.14 -0.39
N LEU A 97 27.45 13.89 -0.67
CA LEU A 97 27.03 13.16 -1.87
C LEU A 97 27.47 13.91 -3.13
N LEU A 98 27.13 15.20 -3.26
CA LEU A 98 27.52 16.00 -4.43
C LEU A 98 29.04 16.06 -4.64
N ALA A 99 29.82 16.08 -3.55
CA ALA A 99 31.27 16.01 -3.61
C ALA A 99 31.75 14.65 -4.14
N SER A 100 31.14 13.54 -3.71
CA SER A 100 31.51 12.19 -4.16
C SER A 100 31.18 11.95 -5.63
N LEU A 101 30.06 12.51 -6.15
CA LEU A 101 29.68 12.38 -7.57
C LEU A 101 30.76 12.92 -8.53
N LYS A 102 31.56 13.90 -8.10
CA LYS A 102 32.63 14.50 -8.92
C LYS A 102 33.88 13.64 -9.00
N GLN A 103 34.08 12.73 -8.05
CA GLN A 103 35.34 12.00 -7.88
C GLN A 103 35.19 10.49 -8.12
N GLN A 104 33.97 9.96 -7.94
CA GLN A 104 33.72 8.52 -7.96
C GLN A 104 33.08 8.06 -9.28
N ARG A 105 33.21 6.76 -9.54
CA ARG A 105 32.47 6.07 -10.59
C ARG A 105 31.19 5.50 -10.00
N ILE A 106 30.06 5.85 -10.58
CA ILE A 106 28.74 5.54 -10.03
C ILE A 106 28.09 4.44 -10.85
N LEU A 107 27.62 3.38 -10.20
CA LEU A 107 26.73 2.41 -10.80
C LEU A 107 25.29 2.74 -10.41
N ILE A 108 24.43 2.94 -11.40
CA ILE A 108 23.00 3.18 -11.21
C ILE A 108 22.24 1.92 -11.61
N HIS A 109 21.39 1.44 -10.72
CA HIS A 109 20.50 0.30 -10.96
C HIS A 109 19.09 0.60 -10.47
N GLY A 110 18.09 0.12 -11.20
CA GLY A 110 16.69 0.18 -10.81
C GLY A 110 15.88 -0.83 -11.61
N SER A 111 14.97 -1.54 -10.95
CA SER A 111 14.07 -2.52 -11.54
C SER A 111 12.61 -2.09 -11.41
N GLY A 112 11.74 -2.65 -12.27
CA GLY A 112 10.31 -2.31 -12.28
C GLY A 112 10.08 -0.82 -12.51
N PHE A 113 9.29 -0.16 -11.67
CA PHE A 113 9.03 1.28 -11.77
C PHE A 113 10.30 2.13 -11.52
N SER A 114 11.23 1.65 -10.69
CA SER A 114 12.48 2.36 -10.39
C SER A 114 13.45 2.42 -11.57
N GLN A 115 13.25 1.57 -12.59
CA GLN A 115 14.01 1.61 -13.84
C GLN A 115 13.87 2.98 -14.54
N LEU A 116 12.69 3.60 -14.47
CA LEU A 116 12.44 4.92 -15.07
C LEU A 116 13.28 6.01 -14.39
N ILE A 117 13.37 5.97 -13.07
CA ILE A 117 14.14 6.92 -12.27
C ILE A 117 15.65 6.70 -12.49
N ALA A 118 16.09 5.44 -12.48
CA ALA A 118 17.48 5.07 -12.76
C ALA A 118 17.94 5.60 -14.13
N GLN A 119 17.13 5.40 -15.17
CA GLN A 119 17.42 5.91 -16.51
C GLN A 119 17.47 7.45 -16.54
N TYR A 120 16.54 8.11 -15.86
CA TYR A 120 16.50 9.58 -15.80
C TYR A 120 17.75 10.17 -15.14
N ILE A 121 18.15 9.64 -13.97
CA ILE A 121 19.34 10.09 -13.24
C ILE A 121 20.60 9.86 -14.07
N TYR A 122 20.73 8.68 -14.69
CA TYR A 122 21.85 8.39 -15.58
C TYR A 122 21.98 9.41 -16.72
N ASN A 123 20.87 9.72 -17.40
CA ASN A 123 20.87 10.71 -18.47
C ASN A 123 21.27 12.11 -17.96
N LYS A 124 20.85 12.49 -16.76
CA LYS A 124 21.30 13.75 -16.13
C LYS A 124 22.79 13.75 -15.84
N PHE A 125 23.32 12.65 -15.31
CA PHE A 125 24.75 12.50 -15.02
C PHE A 125 25.62 12.56 -16.27
N LEU A 126 25.16 11.99 -17.39
CA LEU A 126 25.84 12.13 -18.68
C LEU A 126 25.95 13.59 -19.12
N VAL A 127 24.88 14.37 -18.97
CA VAL A 127 24.86 15.79 -19.36
C VAL A 127 25.70 16.66 -18.42
N THR A 128 25.77 16.32 -17.13
CA THR A 128 26.56 17.07 -16.15
C THR A 128 28.02 16.62 -16.03
N GLY A 129 28.43 15.59 -16.77
CA GLY A 129 29.81 15.09 -16.75
C GLY A 129 30.15 14.20 -15.55
N VAL A 130 29.15 13.66 -14.86
CA VAL A 130 29.34 12.70 -13.77
C VAL A 130 29.65 11.32 -14.35
N ASN A 131 30.69 10.66 -13.83
CA ASN A 131 31.14 9.35 -14.31
C ASN A 131 30.20 8.24 -13.82
N ALA A 132 29.17 7.94 -14.61
CA ALA A 132 28.14 6.98 -14.26
C ALA A 132 28.01 5.84 -15.29
N SER A 133 27.59 4.67 -14.81
CA SER A 133 27.21 3.50 -15.59
C SER A 133 25.82 3.04 -15.17
N LEU A 134 25.06 2.48 -16.09
CA LEU A 134 23.67 2.10 -15.88
C LEU A 134 23.49 0.60 -16.10
N ALA A 135 22.87 -0.08 -15.14
CA ALA A 135 22.52 -1.50 -15.22
C ALA A 135 21.01 -1.68 -15.02
N LEU A 136 20.26 -1.97 -16.10
CA LEU A 136 18.78 -2.06 -16.09
C LEU A 136 18.22 -3.47 -16.32
N TRP A 137 19.05 -4.51 -16.34
CA TRP A 137 18.65 -5.89 -16.67
C TRP A 137 19.16 -6.90 -15.63
N PRO A 138 18.64 -8.15 -15.61
CA PRO A 138 19.04 -9.21 -14.69
C PRO A 138 20.44 -9.78 -15.03
N ASP A 139 21.34 -8.94 -15.52
CA ASP A 139 22.73 -9.31 -15.80
C ASP A 139 23.47 -9.72 -14.53
N TYR A 140 22.92 -9.50 -13.32
CA TYR A 140 23.43 -10.11 -12.10
C TYR A 140 23.36 -11.65 -12.15
N GLU A 141 22.27 -12.25 -12.63
CA GLU A 141 22.20 -13.73 -12.77
C GLU A 141 23.20 -14.24 -13.82
N ILE A 142 23.40 -13.49 -14.91
CA ILE A 142 24.35 -13.86 -15.98
C ILE A 142 25.81 -13.63 -15.54
N LEU A 143 26.09 -12.60 -14.75
CA LEU A 143 27.40 -12.31 -14.17
C LEU A 143 27.74 -13.26 -13.00
N GLU A 144 26.76 -13.64 -12.17
CA GLU A 144 26.92 -14.70 -11.15
C GLU A 144 27.16 -16.07 -11.80
N GLN A 145 26.40 -16.44 -12.83
CA GLN A 145 26.61 -17.71 -13.55
C GLN A 145 27.98 -17.81 -14.22
N LYS A 146 28.55 -16.68 -14.69
CA LYS A 146 29.89 -16.67 -15.29
C LYS A 146 31.02 -16.69 -14.24
N ASN A 147 30.78 -16.20 -13.02
CA ASN A 147 31.75 -16.21 -11.93
C ASN A 147 31.68 -17.46 -11.04
N ALA A 148 30.63 -18.28 -11.15
CA ALA A 148 30.49 -19.54 -10.42
C ALA A 148 31.46 -20.65 -10.91
N ALA A 149 32.18 -20.44 -12.01
CA ALA A 149 33.15 -21.39 -12.52
C ALA A 149 34.59 -21.02 -12.10
N ARG A 150 35.01 -21.60 -10.97
CA ARG A 150 36.35 -22.11 -10.60
C ARG A 150 36.74 -21.78 -9.16
N PHE A 151 36.33 -22.66 -8.25
CA PHE A 151 37.19 -23.07 -7.14
C PHE A 151 37.05 -24.59 -6.97
N ASP A 152 37.66 -25.32 -7.90
CA ASP A 152 38.16 -26.67 -7.62
C ASP A 152 39.69 -26.61 -7.71
N SER A 153 40.33 -26.62 -6.54
CA SER A 153 41.70 -27.05 -6.27
C SER A 153 41.79 -27.41 -4.80
#